data_AF-A0A525IXX1-F1
#
_entry.id   AF-A0A525IXX1-F1
#
_cell.length_a   1.000
_cell.length_b   1.000
_cell.length_c   1.000
_cell.angle_alpha   90.00
_cell.angle_beta   90.00
_cell.angle_gamma   90.00
#
_symmetry.space_group_name_H-M   'P 1'
#
loop_
_entity.id
_entity.type
_entity.pdbx_description
1 polymer ?
#
loop_
_entity_poly.entity_id
_entity_poly.type
_entity_poly.pdbx_seq_one_letter_code
_entity_poly.pdbx_strand_id
1 'polypeptide(L)'
;MISYSLRARVAKAGPAPAEWSRKIAAVVGAKTGVTPSVLVRIGGGQEILFVSQYENFAAFEKAQAQLVGDADYIALLDTMQSQGLFEAASVDTAFWLPG
;
A
#
# COMPACT_ATOMS: atom_id res chain seq x y z
N MET A 1 0.08 -14.83 -14.65
CA MET A 1 0.66 -14.14 -13.48
C MET A 1 0.67 -12.64 -13.75
N ILE A 2 0.11 -11.86 -12.83
CA ILE A 2 -0.01 -10.40 -12.91
C ILE A 2 0.83 -9.81 -11.79
N SER A 3 1.69 -8.85 -12.13
CA SER A 3 2.42 -8.05 -11.16
C SER A 3 1.71 -6.72 -11.00
N TYR A 4 1.37 -6.36 -9.77
CA TYR A 4 0.81 -5.08 -9.41
C TYR A 4 1.79 -4.34 -8.50
N SER A 5 2.08 -3.09 -8.84
CA SER A 5 2.97 -2.26 -8.05
C SER A 5 2.32 -0.94 -7.67
N LEU A 6 2.74 -0.46 -6.49
CA LEU A 6 2.12 0.63 -5.76
C LEU A 6 3.26 1.49 -5.22
N ARG A 7 3.31 2.78 -5.55
CA ARG A 7 4.42 3.68 -5.14
C ARG A 7 3.91 4.86 -4.34
N ALA A 8 4.34 4.99 -3.10
CA ALA A 8 4.07 6.17 -2.27
C ALA A 8 5.37 6.94 -2.00
N ARG A 9 5.34 8.26 -2.18
CA ARG A 9 6.50 9.12 -1.87
C ARG A 9 6.36 9.68 -0.46
N VAL A 10 7.40 9.49 0.34
CA VAL A 10 7.45 9.91 1.74
C VAL A 10 7.53 11.44 1.81
N ALA A 11 6.61 12.07 2.53
CA ALA A 11 6.59 13.53 2.70
C ALA A 11 7.62 14.00 3.74
N LYS A 12 7.85 13.20 4.78
CA LYS A 12 8.82 13.49 5.83
C LYS A 12 9.61 12.25 6.22
N ALA A 13 10.94 12.35 6.16
CA ALA A 13 11.82 11.27 6.56
C ALA A 13 11.66 10.92 8.05
N GLY A 14 11.65 9.62 8.35
CA GLY A 14 11.52 9.10 9.70
C GLY A 14 11.16 7.60 9.70
N PRO A 15 11.05 6.97 10.89
CA PRO A 15 10.69 5.56 10.99
C PRO A 15 9.21 5.28 10.69
N ALA A 16 8.33 6.27 10.89
CA ALA A 16 6.88 6.10 10.81
C ALA A 16 6.37 5.63 9.44
N PRO A 17 6.83 6.16 8.28
CA PRO A 17 6.44 5.64 6.96
C PRO A 17 6.80 4.16 6.79
N ALA A 18 8.01 3.75 7.19
CA ALA A 18 8.45 2.37 7.08
C ALA A 18 7.67 1.41 8.01
N GLU A 19 7.36 1.86 9.22
CA GLU A 19 6.50 1.12 10.16
C GLU A 19 5.09 0.96 9.62
N TRP A 20 4.50 2.04 9.10
CA TRP A 20 3.19 2.01 8.49
C TRP A 20 3.14 1.06 7.28
N SER A 21 4.16 1.10 6.42
CA SER A 21 4.24 0.21 5.24
C SER A 21 4.35 -1.27 5.60
N ARG A 22 4.99 -1.61 6.71
CA ARG A 22 4.98 -2.99 7.23
C ARG A 22 3.59 -3.39 7.73
N LYS A 23 2.88 -2.50 8.43
CA LYS A 23 1.53 -2.75 8.94
C LYS A 23 0.53 -2.98 7.82
N ILE A 24 0.51 -2.10 6.81
CA ILE A 24 -0.42 -2.24 5.68
C ILE A 24 -0.13 -3.51 4.87
N ALA A 25 1.15 -3.88 4.67
CA ALA A 25 1.50 -5.13 3.99
C ALA A 25 1.04 -6.38 4.75
N ALA A 26 1.13 -6.36 6.09
CA ALA A 26 0.61 -7.44 6.93
C ALA A 26 -0.91 -7.58 6.84
N VAL A 27 -1.65 -6.45 6.84
CA VAL A 27 -3.11 -6.45 6.64
C VAL A 27 -3.46 -6.99 5.25
N VAL A 28 -2.81 -6.49 4.19
CA VAL A 28 -3.03 -6.99 2.82
C VAL A 28 -2.78 -8.50 2.74
N GLY A 29 -1.68 -8.98 3.32
CA GLY A 29 -1.37 -10.41 3.38
C GLY A 29 -2.43 -11.22 4.11
N ALA A 30 -2.88 -10.76 5.28
CA ALA A 30 -3.88 -11.44 6.07
C ALA A 30 -5.25 -11.50 5.38
N LYS A 31 -5.65 -10.45 4.65
CA LYS A 31 -6.99 -10.38 4.02
C LYS A 31 -7.05 -11.07 2.66
N THR A 32 -5.98 -10.97 1.87
CA THR A 32 -5.97 -11.41 0.46
C THR A 32 -5.23 -12.73 0.24
N GLY A 33 -4.41 -13.17 1.20
CA GLY A 33 -3.47 -14.29 1.03
C GLY A 33 -2.25 -13.95 0.16
N VAL A 34 -2.15 -12.71 -0.35
CA VAL A 34 -1.01 -12.24 -1.16
C VAL A 34 -0.14 -11.35 -0.28
N THR A 35 1.12 -11.74 -0.09
CA THR A 35 2.08 -10.96 0.71
C THR A 35 2.78 -9.93 -0.19
N PRO A 36 2.56 -8.62 -0.01
CA PRO A 36 3.27 -7.62 -0.79
C PRO A 36 4.75 -7.56 -0.38
N SER A 37 5.63 -7.50 -1.37
CA SER A 37 7.03 -7.13 -1.15
C SER A 37 7.11 -5.62 -0.93
N VAL A 38 7.65 -5.19 0.21
CA VAL A 38 7.85 -3.77 0.54
C VAL A 38 9.31 -3.40 0.29
N LEU A 39 9.54 -2.49 -0.65
CA LEU A 39 10.85 -1.98 -1.01
C LEU A 39 10.94 -0.51 -0.58
N VAL A 40 11.94 -0.18 0.23
CA VAL A 40 12.20 1.20 0.65
C VAL A 40 13.39 1.71 -0.14
N ARG A 41 13.19 2.78 -0.92
CA ARG A 41 14.28 3.45 -1.63
C ARG A 41 14.98 4.42 -0.68
N ILE A 42 16.27 4.19 -0.42
CA ILE A 42 17.13 5.06 0.37
C ILE A 42 18.02 5.87 -0.58
N GLY A 43 17.95 7.20 -0.49
CA GLY A 43 18.56 8.15 -1.44
C GLY A 43 17.53 9.19 -1.91
N GLY A 44 17.89 10.09 -2.83
CA GLY A 44 17.03 11.24 -3.22
C GLY A 44 15.56 10.88 -3.40
N GLY A 45 14.65 11.65 -2.78
CA GLY A 45 13.22 11.34 -2.63
C GLY A 45 12.97 9.97 -1.97
N GLN A 46 12.62 9.94 -0.68
CA GLN A 46 12.27 8.68 -0.02
C GLN A 46 10.97 8.13 -0.61
N GLU A 47 11.00 6.90 -1.13
CA GLU A 47 9.85 6.24 -1.75
C GLU A 47 9.67 4.85 -1.14
N ILE A 48 8.42 4.42 -1.01
CA ILE A 48 8.06 3.06 -0.65
C ILE A 48 7.28 2.45 -1.80
N LEU A 49 7.79 1.31 -2.28
CA LEU A 49 7.18 0.52 -3.33
C LEU A 49 6.61 -0.77 -2.74
N PHE A 50 5.35 -1.05 -3.04
CA PHE A 50 4.70 -2.32 -2.76
C PHE A 50 4.60 -3.08 -4.06
N VAL A 51 5.01 -4.35 -4.07
CA VAL A 51 4.90 -5.23 -5.24
C VAL A 51 4.17 -6.49 -4.84
N SER A 52 3.05 -6.77 -5.50
CA SER A 52 2.23 -7.96 -5.28
C SER A 52 2.15 -8.78 -6.56
N GLN A 53 2.13 -10.10 -6.43
CA GLN A 53 1.97 -11.02 -7.56
C GLN A 53 0.68 -11.81 -7.39
N TYR A 54 -0.11 -11.85 -8.46
CA TYR A 54 -1.38 -12.55 -8.53
C TYR A 54 -1.31 -13.60 -9.64
N GLU A 55 -1.97 -14.73 -9.44
CA GLU A 55 -1.97 -15.82 -10.43
C GLU A 55 -2.61 -15.37 -11.75
N ASN A 56 -3.75 -14.68 -11.65
CA ASN A 56 -4.58 -14.24 -12.76
C ASN A 56 -5.39 -12.97 -12.37
N PHE A 57 -6.18 -12.47 -13.32
CA PHE A 57 -6.97 -11.24 -13.13
C PHE A 57 -8.09 -11.40 -12.10
N ALA A 58 -8.77 -12.55 -12.07
CA ALA A 58 -9.81 -12.82 -11.08
C ALA A 58 -9.27 -12.81 -9.63
N ALA A 59 -8.06 -13.33 -9.42
CA ALA A 59 -7.39 -13.28 -8.12
C ALA A 59 -7.05 -11.82 -7.71
N PHE A 60 -6.62 -11.00 -8.68
CA PHE A 60 -6.39 -9.57 -8.45
C PHE A 60 -7.68 -8.83 -8.08
N GLU A 61 -8.75 -8.97 -8.86
CA GLU A 61 -10.03 -8.31 -8.60
C GLU A 61 -10.62 -8.73 -7.25
N LYS A 62 -10.57 -10.02 -6.93
CA LYS A 62 -11.00 -10.54 -5.63
C LYS A 62 -10.23 -9.89 -4.48
N ALA A 63 -8.90 -9.79 -4.61
CA ALA A 63 -8.07 -9.15 -3.59
C ALA A 63 -8.43 -7.66 -3.42
N GLN A 64 -8.65 -6.93 -4.51
CA GLN A 64 -9.09 -5.53 -4.44
C GLN A 64 -10.44 -5.40 -3.74
N ALA A 65 -11.43 -6.22 -4.11
CA ALA A 65 -12.75 -6.20 -3.48
C ALA A 65 -12.69 -6.51 -1.97
N GLN A 66 -11.80 -7.42 -1.55
CA GLN A 66 -11.58 -7.75 -0.15
C GLN A 66 -10.98 -6.57 0.63
N LEU A 67 -10.02 -5.83 0.04
CA LEU A 67 -9.37 -4.70 0.69
C LEU A 67 -10.29 -3.49 0.84
N VAL A 68 -11.07 -3.19 -0.20
CA VAL A 68 -12.00 -2.05 -0.21
C VAL A 68 -13.10 -2.20 0.84
N GLY A 69 -13.52 -3.43 1.13
CA GLY A 69 -14.49 -3.72 2.20
C GLY A 69 -13.90 -3.85 3.60
N ASP A 70 -12.57 -3.77 3.76
CA ASP A 70 -11.91 -4.06 5.02
C ASP A 70 -11.68 -2.81 5.89
N ALA A 71 -12.30 -2.78 7.06
CA ALA A 71 -12.22 -1.64 7.97
C ALA A 71 -10.79 -1.38 8.50
N ASP A 72 -10.01 -2.44 8.73
CA ASP A 72 -8.62 -2.29 9.20
C ASP A 72 -7.74 -1.66 8.13
N TYR A 73 -7.93 -2.08 6.87
CA TYR A 73 -7.27 -1.50 5.71
C TYR A 73 -7.61 -0.02 5.54
N ILE A 74 -8.90 0.34 5.59
CA ILE A 74 -9.36 1.73 5.49
C ILE A 74 -8.77 2.59 6.62
N ALA A 75 -8.86 2.12 7.88
CA ALA A 75 -8.34 2.84 9.04
C ALA A 75 -6.82 3.11 8.95
N LEU A 76 -6.06 2.18 8.35
CA LEU A 76 -4.64 2.39 8.10
C LEU A 76 -4.39 3.46 7.05
N LEU A 77 -5.18 3.52 5.96
CA LEU A 77 -5.09 4.59 4.97
C LEU A 77 -5.39 5.96 5.60
N ASP A 78 -6.42 6.04 6.44
CA ASP A 78 -6.77 7.27 7.17
C ASP A 78 -5.65 7.71 8.14
N THR A 79 -5.04 6.75 8.83
CA THR A 79 -3.90 7.01 9.74
C THR A 79 -2.74 7.63 8.97
N MET A 80 -2.47 7.14 7.77
CA MET A 80 -1.41 7.66 6.91
C MET A 80 -1.70 9.06 6.41
N GLN A 81 -2.94 9.33 5.98
CA GLN A 81 -3.36 10.65 5.51
C GLN A 81 -3.32 11.69 6.65
N SER A 82 -3.90 11.36 7.80
CA SER A 82 -3.96 12.24 8.97
C SER A 82 -2.57 12.59 9.53
N GLN A 83 -1.61 11.68 9.45
CA GLN A 83 -0.23 11.91 9.89
C GLN A 83 0.65 12.57 8.81
N GLY A 84 0.16 12.75 7.59
CA GLY A 84 0.93 13.31 6.48
C GLY A 84 2.20 12.53 6.18
N LEU A 85 2.15 11.18 6.24
CA LEU A 85 3.33 10.34 6.06
C LEU A 85 3.87 10.37 4.62
N PHE A 86 2.98 10.56 3.64
CA PHE A 86 3.30 10.55 2.22
C PHE A 86 2.71 11.78 1.51
N GLU A 87 3.27 12.13 0.35
CA GLU A 87 2.74 13.19 -0.50
C GLU A 87 1.35 12.80 -1.03
N ALA A 88 0.34 13.64 -0.85
CA ALA A 88 -1.05 13.35 -1.23
C ALA A 88 -1.20 12.88 -2.69
N ALA A 89 -0.55 13.58 -3.64
CA ALA A 89 -0.58 13.20 -5.04
C ALA A 89 0.00 11.80 -5.32
N SER A 90 0.95 11.33 -4.49
CA SER A 90 1.52 10.00 -4.61
C SER A 90 0.62 8.92 -4.01
N VAL A 91 -0.20 9.26 -3.02
CA VAL A 91 -1.17 8.37 -2.39
C VAL A 91 -2.35 8.12 -3.32
N ASP A 92 -2.87 9.18 -3.94
CA ASP A 92 -4.03 9.09 -4.84
C ASP A 92 -3.71 8.29 -6.11
N THR A 93 -2.48 8.39 -6.62
CA THR A 93 -2.01 7.56 -7.75
C THR A 93 -1.57 6.16 -7.34
N ALA A 94 -1.23 5.96 -6.07
CA ALA A 94 -0.90 4.68 -5.51
C ALA A 94 -2.16 3.83 -5.33
N PHE A 95 -3.09 4.31 -4.51
CA PHE A 95 -4.26 3.55 -4.10
C PHE A 95 -5.45 3.96 -4.96
N TRP A 96 -5.69 3.21 -6.04
CA TRP A 96 -7.00 3.25 -6.71
C TRP A 96 -8.03 2.62 -5.77
N LEU A 97 -8.51 3.41 -4.82
CA LEU A 97 -9.79 3.13 -4.18
C LEU A 97 -10.87 3.21 -5.28
N PRO A 98 -11.80 2.25 -5.36
CA PRO A 98 -12.98 2.45 -6.19
C PRO A 98 -13.82 3.55 -5.53
N GLY A 99 -13.86 4.72 -6.16
CA GLY A 99 -14.69 5.86 -5.75
C GLY A 99 -14.03 7.19 -6.03
#